data_AF-A0A0Q6PNM9-F1
#
_entry.id   AF-A0A0Q6PNM9-F1
#
_cell.length_a   1.000
_cell.length_b   1.000
_cell.length_c   1.000
_cell.angle_alpha   90.00
_cell.angle_beta   90.00
_cell.angle_gamma   90.00
#
_symmetry.space_group_name_H-M   'P 1'
#
loop_
_entity.id
_entity.type
_entity.pdbx_description
1 polymer ?
#
loop_
_entity_poly.entity_id
_entity_poly.type
_entity_poly.pdbx_seq_one_letter_code
_entity_poly.pdbx_strand_id
1 'polypeptide(L)'
;MPFTFQTVMPILLLIGSNVFMTVAWYGHLKFPHMAMWVAVMVSWGIALVEYWLAVPANRIGYGAYTAAELKTIQEVISLTVFAGFAVFVLGEKLTWNHAVGFGLIFAGAFFIFRGPLK
;
A
#
# COMPACT_ATOMS: atom_id res chain seq x y z
N MET A 1 -10.49 -12.82 15.19
CA MET A 1 -9.16 -12.96 15.82
C MET A 1 -9.04 -11.92 16.93
N PRO A 2 -8.37 -12.22 18.06
CA PRO A 2 -8.11 -11.23 19.10
C PRO A 2 -7.11 -10.17 18.60
N PHE A 3 -7.23 -8.93 19.10
CA PHE A 3 -6.25 -7.88 18.84
C PHE A 3 -4.95 -8.19 19.58
N THR A 4 -3.95 -8.64 18.83
CA THR A 4 -2.63 -9.02 19.31
C THR A 4 -1.57 -8.19 18.59
N PHE A 5 -0.35 -8.19 19.13
CA PHE A 5 0.80 -7.57 18.47
C PHE A 5 0.97 -8.06 17.02
N GLN A 6 0.82 -9.36 16.79
CA GLN A 6 0.98 -9.99 15.47
C GLN A 6 -0.15 -9.66 14.47
N THR A 7 -1.30 -9.18 14.94
CA THR A 7 -2.41 -8.78 14.06
C THR A 7 -2.42 -7.28 13.80
N VAL A 8 -2.04 -6.46 14.78
CA VAL A 8 -2.08 -4.99 14.69
C VAL A 8 -0.79 -4.41 14.12
N MET A 9 0.37 -4.87 14.59
CA MET A 9 1.67 -4.29 14.20
C MET A 9 1.94 -4.38 12.70
N PRO A 10 1.65 -5.50 12.00
CA PRO A 10 1.82 -5.56 10.55
C PRO A 10 1.04 -4.49 9.82
N ILE A 11 -0.22 -4.23 10.20
CA ILE A 11 -1.07 -3.24 9.54
C ILE A 11 -0.46 -1.83 9.70
N LEU A 12 -0.04 -1.46 10.90
CA LEU A 12 0.58 -0.15 11.15
C LEU A 12 1.87 0.04 10.36
N LEU A 13 2.73 -0.98 10.35
CA LEU A 13 3.98 -0.95 9.60
C LEU A 13 3.72 -0.90 8.09
N LEU A 14 2.77 -1.68 7.57
CA LEU A 14 2.37 -1.68 6.16
C LEU A 14 1.80 -0.33 5.73
N ILE A 15 1.00 0.35 6.57
CA ILE A 15 0.53 1.71 6.33
C ILE A 15 1.73 2.66 6.20
N GLY A 16 2.64 2.66 7.18
CA GLY A 16 3.84 3.50 7.15
C GLY A 16 4.69 3.23 5.90
N SER A 17 4.93 1.95 5.60
CA SER A 17 5.63 1.48 4.41
C SER A 17 5.00 2.04 3.14
N ASN A 18 3.69 1.90 3.00
CA ASN A 18 3.01 2.29 1.78
C ASN A 18 3.04 3.80 1.53
N VAL A 19 3.10 4.63 2.56
CA VAL A 19 3.31 6.09 2.38
C VAL A 19 4.65 6.35 1.69
N PHE A 20 5.74 5.72 2.15
CA PHE A 20 7.04 5.84 1.47
C PHE A 20 6.99 5.27 0.05
N MET A 21 6.34 4.11 -0.14
CA MET A 21 6.22 3.49 -1.47
C MET A 21 5.47 4.38 -2.46
N THR A 22 4.35 4.97 -2.03
CA THR A 22 3.54 5.88 -2.84
C THR A 22 4.34 7.12 -3.24
N VAL A 23 5.11 7.68 -2.31
CA VAL A 23 6.01 8.82 -2.62
C VAL A 23 7.13 8.39 -3.57
N ALA A 24 7.72 7.21 -3.40
CA ALA A 24 8.75 6.69 -4.29
C ALA A 24 8.23 6.48 -5.72
N TRP A 25 7.01 5.98 -5.89
CA TRP A 25 6.41 5.72 -7.20
C TRP A 25 5.86 6.95 -7.91
N TYR A 26 5.27 7.89 -7.17
CA TYR A 26 4.50 8.98 -7.77
C TYR A 26 4.97 10.38 -7.38
N GLY A 27 5.78 10.53 -6.32
CA GLY A 27 6.26 11.83 -5.84
C GLY A 27 7.04 12.61 -6.90
N HIS A 28 7.85 11.92 -7.69
CA HIS A 28 8.63 12.55 -8.76
C HIS A 28 7.76 13.12 -9.90
N LEU A 29 6.48 12.74 -10.01
CA LEU A 29 5.57 13.31 -11.01
C LEU A 29 5.31 14.81 -10.78
N LYS A 30 5.55 15.31 -9.57
CA LYS A 30 5.54 16.76 -9.29
C LYS A 30 6.73 17.52 -9.88
N PHE A 31 7.75 16.80 -10.32
CA PHE A 31 9.00 17.37 -10.85
C PHE A 31 9.26 16.83 -12.27
N PRO A 32 8.40 17.15 -13.26
CA PRO A 32 8.49 16.56 -14.60
C PRO A 32 9.77 16.91 -15.35
N HIS A 33 10.47 17.98 -14.94
CA HIS A 33 11.75 18.40 -15.51
C HIS A 33 12.97 17.71 -14.87
N MET A 34 12.77 16.90 -13.83
CA MET A 34 13.83 16.13 -13.20
C MET A 34 14.39 15.11 -14.20
N ALA A 35 15.72 15.02 -14.30
CA ALA A 35 16.34 14.00 -15.14
C ALA A 35 15.90 12.59 -14.69
N MET A 36 15.55 11.73 -15.64
CA MET A 36 14.98 10.40 -15.37
C MET A 36 15.82 9.58 -14.39
N TRP A 37 17.15 9.59 -14.56
CA TRP A 37 18.05 8.85 -13.68
C TRP A 37 18.04 9.39 -12.25
N VAL A 38 17.87 10.70 -12.05
CA VAL A 38 17.75 11.31 -10.71
C VAL A 38 16.46 10.87 -10.06
N ALA A 39 15.33 10.90 -10.78
CA ALA A 39 14.06 10.42 -10.29
C ALA A 39 14.16 8.95 -9.83
N VAL A 40 14.74 8.08 -10.66
CA VAL A 40 14.97 6.66 -10.31
C VAL A 40 15.82 6.52 -9.04
N MET A 41 16.96 7.22 -8.95
CA MET A 41 17.86 7.09 -7.79
C MET A 41 17.23 7.61 -6.49
N VAL A 42 16.48 8.71 -6.56
CA VAL A 42 15.74 9.24 -5.41
C VAL A 42 14.63 8.27 -4.99
N SER A 43 13.86 7.75 -5.94
CA SER A 43 12.82 6.73 -5.68
C SER A 43 13.40 5.48 -5.01
N TRP A 44 14.57 5.01 -5.45
CA TRP A 44 15.28 3.90 -4.81
C TRP A 44 15.72 4.22 -3.37
N GLY A 45 16.22 5.43 -3.13
CA GLY A 45 16.58 5.88 -1.78
C GLY A 45 15.37 5.90 -0.83
N ILE A 46 14.20 6.30 -1.31
CA ILE A 46 12.95 6.28 -0.53
C ILE A 46 12.47 4.84 -0.30
N ALA A 47 12.48 4.02 -1.35
CA ALA A 47 12.10 2.61 -1.24
C ALA A 47 12.98 1.83 -0.27
N LEU A 48 14.25 2.19 -0.13
CA LEU A 48 15.13 1.59 0.88
C LEU A 48 14.57 1.74 2.30
N VAL A 49 14.05 2.92 2.65
CA VAL A 49 13.44 3.19 3.97
C VAL A 49 12.15 2.39 4.13
N GLU A 50 11.35 2.31 3.07
CA GLU A 50 10.12 1.52 3.01
C GLU A 50 10.37 0.05 3.39
N TYR A 51 11.43 -0.57 2.87
CA TYR A 51 11.74 -1.97 3.15
C TYR A 51 12.00 -2.26 4.64
N TRP A 52 12.49 -1.28 5.41
CA TRP A 52 12.66 -1.43 6.86
C TRP A 52 11.32 -1.51 7.61
N LEU A 53 10.20 -1.17 6.96
CA LEU A 53 8.86 -1.31 7.50
C LEU A 53 8.15 -2.53 6.89
N ALA A 54 8.18 -2.67 5.56
CA ALA A 54 7.52 -3.78 4.86
C ALA A 54 8.04 -5.15 5.29
N VAL A 55 9.37 -5.32 5.42
CA VAL A 55 9.94 -6.63 5.73
C VAL A 55 9.58 -7.08 7.15
N PRO A 56 9.74 -6.25 8.20
CA PRO A 56 9.28 -6.61 9.53
C PRO A 56 7.77 -6.80 9.61
N ALA A 57 6.96 -5.98 8.93
CA ALA A 57 5.51 -6.12 8.93
C ALA A 57 5.08 -7.52 8.48
N ASN A 58 5.60 -7.96 7.33
CA ASN A 58 5.28 -9.26 6.78
C ASN A 58 5.82 -10.38 7.68
N ARG A 59 7.04 -10.28 8.21
CA ARG A 59 7.60 -11.31 9.09
C ARG A 59 6.87 -11.42 10.44
N ILE A 60 6.43 -10.31 11.02
CA ILE A 60 5.66 -10.30 12.27
C ILE A 60 4.26 -10.85 12.06
N GLY A 61 3.63 -10.52 10.93
CA GLY A 61 2.27 -10.93 10.61
C GLY A 61 2.15 -12.36 10.09
N TYR A 62 3.21 -12.90 9.48
CA TYR A 62 3.19 -14.25 8.92
C TYR A 62 3.01 -15.30 10.02
N GLY A 63 1.96 -16.10 9.90
CA GLY A 63 1.53 -17.07 10.91
C GLY A 63 0.25 -16.65 11.64
N ALA A 64 0.03 -15.35 11.85
CA ALA A 64 -1.28 -14.80 12.21
C ALA A 64 -2.14 -14.57 10.95
N TYR A 65 -1.50 -14.19 9.86
CA TYR A 65 -2.05 -14.09 8.52
C TYR A 65 -1.29 -15.03 7.57
N THR A 66 -1.98 -15.48 6.52
CA THR A 66 -1.38 -16.11 5.35
C THR A 66 -0.68 -15.07 4.47
N ALA A 67 0.20 -15.54 3.56
CA ALA A 67 0.85 -14.66 2.58
C ALA A 67 -0.18 -13.93 1.69
N ALA A 68 -1.26 -14.63 1.31
CA ALA A 68 -2.34 -14.04 0.51
C ALA A 68 -3.06 -12.92 1.27
N GLU A 69 -3.37 -13.13 2.55
CA GLU A 69 -4.01 -12.12 3.40
C GLU A 69 -3.11 -10.90 3.63
N LEU A 70 -1.82 -11.09 3.91
CA LEU A 70 -0.86 -9.99 4.06
C LEU A 70 -0.75 -9.16 2.78
N LYS A 71 -0.62 -9.82 1.62
CA LYS A 71 -0.58 -9.14 0.34
C LYS A 71 -1.88 -8.37 0.08
N THR A 72 -3.02 -8.96 0.43
CA THR A 72 -4.33 -8.33 0.27
C THR A 72 -4.48 -7.10 1.18
N ILE A 73 -4.06 -7.18 2.44
CA ILE A 73 -4.00 -6.01 3.34
C ILE A 73 -3.15 -4.90 2.69
N GLN A 74 -2.00 -5.26 2.15
CA GLN A 74 -1.13 -4.28 1.50
C GLN A 74 -1.77 -3.64 0.27
N GLU A 75 -2.50 -4.38 -0.57
CA GLU A 75 -3.23 -3.81 -1.72
C GLU A 75 -4.34 -2.86 -1.27
N VAL A 76 -5.07 -3.22 -0.21
CA VAL A 76 -6.12 -2.35 0.35
C VAL A 76 -5.51 -1.05 0.87
N ILE A 77 -4.42 -1.14 1.61
CA ILE A 77 -3.65 0.02 2.10
C ILE A 77 -3.14 0.84 0.91
N SER A 78 -2.56 0.18 -0.10
CA SER A 78 -1.97 0.82 -1.28
C SER A 78 -2.97 1.70 -2.01
N LEU A 79 -4.15 1.17 -2.32
CA LEU A 79 -5.20 1.94 -2.99
C LEU A 79 -5.70 3.10 -2.12
N THR A 80 -5.84 2.87 -0.82
CA THR A 80 -6.32 3.90 0.12
C THR A 80 -5.33 5.05 0.25
N VAL A 81 -4.04 4.73 0.44
CA VAL A 81 -2.97 5.73 0.53
C VAL A 81 -2.78 6.45 -0.81
N PHE A 82 -2.80 5.71 -1.93
CA PHE A 82 -2.73 6.31 -3.26
C PHE A 82 -3.90 7.26 -3.54
N ALA A 83 -5.13 6.88 -3.18
CA ALA A 83 -6.30 7.75 -3.34
C ALA A 83 -6.11 9.09 -2.59
N GLY A 84 -5.62 9.04 -1.35
CA GLY A 84 -5.26 10.25 -0.61
C GLY A 84 -4.13 11.04 -1.28
N PHE A 85 -3.07 10.36 -1.70
CA PHE A 85 -1.94 10.99 -2.38
C PHE A 85 -2.34 11.69 -3.68
N ALA A 86 -3.16 11.05 -4.51
CA ALA A 86 -3.66 11.63 -5.76
C ALA A 86 -4.42 12.94 -5.49
N VAL A 87 -5.30 12.96 -4.49
CA VAL A 87 -6.08 14.15 -4.13
C VAL A 87 -5.21 15.25 -3.52
N PHE A 88 -4.45 14.92 -2.46
CA PHE A 88 -3.76 15.94 -1.66
C PHE A 88 -2.41 16.35 -2.24
N VAL A 89 -1.68 15.41 -2.84
CA VAL A 89 -0.38 15.69 -3.43
C VAL A 89 -0.57 16.05 -4.89
N LEU A 90 -1.09 15.17 -5.74
CA LEU A 90 -1.18 15.43 -7.19
C LEU A 90 -2.21 16.51 -7.54
N GLY A 91 -3.26 16.68 -6.73
CA GLY A 91 -4.36 17.61 -7.00
C GLY A 91 -5.40 17.01 -7.95
N GLU A 92 -5.40 15.69 -8.11
CA GLU A 92 -6.33 14.97 -8.96
C GLU A 92 -7.71 14.83 -8.30
N LYS A 93 -8.75 14.80 -9.12
CA LYS A 93 -10.12 14.56 -8.65
C LYS A 93 -10.47 13.10 -8.84
N LEU A 94 -10.68 12.39 -7.73
CA LEU A 94 -11.22 11.04 -7.77
C LEU A 94 -12.66 11.07 -8.28
N THR A 95 -12.91 10.35 -9.37
CA THR A 95 -14.23 10.22 -10.00
C THR A 95 -14.98 8.99 -9.49
N TRP A 96 -16.27 8.91 -9.82
CA TRP A 96 -17.10 7.76 -9.49
C TRP A 96 -16.62 6.44 -10.11
N ASN A 97 -15.98 6.49 -11.27
CA ASN A 97 -15.37 5.31 -11.88
C ASN A 97 -14.21 4.79 -11.03
N HIS A 98 -13.41 5.67 -10.41
CA HIS A 98 -12.34 5.27 -9.50
C HIS A 98 -12.90 4.61 -8.24
N ALA A 99 -13.96 5.19 -7.66
CA ALA A 99 -14.62 4.63 -6.48
C ALA A 99 -15.20 3.23 -6.77
N VAL A 100 -15.89 3.05 -7.91
CA VAL A 100 -16.41 1.74 -8.33
C VAL A 100 -15.26 0.75 -8.56
N GLY A 101 -14.20 1.16 -9.26
CA GLY A 101 -13.03 0.33 -9.51
C GLY A 101 -12.36 -0.14 -8.21
N PHE A 102 -12.09 0.78 -7.29
CA PHE A 102 -11.52 0.45 -5.97
C PHE A 102 -12.47 -0.43 -5.15
N GLY A 103 -13.77 -0.17 -5.21
CA GLY A 103 -14.79 -1.00 -4.56
C GLY A 103 -14.77 -2.45 -5.04
N LEU A 104 -14.58 -2.69 -6.34
CA LEU A 104 -14.45 -4.05 -6.90
C LEU A 104 -13.17 -4.74 -6.42
N ILE A 105 -12.07 -3.99 -6.28
CA ILE A 105 -10.82 -4.54 -5.74
C ILE A 105 -10.99 -4.92 -4.26
N PHE A 106 -11.65 -4.07 -3.47
CA PHE A 106 -11.99 -4.37 -2.07
C PHE A 106 -12.96 -5.55 -1.94
N ALA A 107 -13.89 -5.73 -2.88
CA ALA A 107 -14.73 -6.93 -2.93
C ALA A 107 -13.89 -8.19 -3.15
N GLY A 108 -12.86 -8.13 -4.00
CA GLY A 108 -11.88 -9.21 -4.15
C GLY A 108 -11.16 -9.53 -2.83
N ALA A 109 -10.78 -8.50 -2.06
CA ALA A 109 -10.17 -8.68 -0.74
C ALA A 109 -11.10 -9.46 0.22
N PHE A 110 -12.39 -9.16 0.23
CA PHE A 110 -13.36 -9.90 1.06
C PHE A 110 -13.34 -11.41 0.80
N PHE A 111 -13.26 -11.84 -0.47
CA PHE A 111 -13.22 -13.26 -0.80
C PHE A 111 -11.93 -13.93 -0.32
N ILE A 112 -10.80 -13.23 -0.36
CA ILE A 112 -9.52 -13.76 0.13
C ILE A 112 -9.61 -14.03 1.65
N PHE A 113 -10.25 -13.14 2.40
CA PHE A 113 -10.42 -13.30 3.85
C PHE A 113 -11.55 -14.27 4.25
N ARG A 114 -12.53 -14.52 3.37
CA ARG A 114 -13.68 -15.39 3.68
C ARG A 114 -13.35 -16.88 3.62
N GLY A 115 -12.29 -17.26 2.90
CA GLY A 115 -11.93 -18.66 2.66
C GLY A 115 -12.64 -19.27 1.45
N PRO A 116 -12.52 -20.60 1.22
CA PRO A 116 -13.01 -21.25 0.01
C PRO A 116 -14.51 -21.06 -0.19
N LEU A 117 -14.90 -20.71 -1.41
CA LEU A 117 -16.31 -20.68 -1.80
C LEU A 117 -16.86 -22.11 -1.77
N LYS A 118 -18.02 -22.28 -1.13
CA LYS A 118 -18.79 -23.52 -1.12
C LYS A 118 -19.84 -23.48 -2.20
#